data_AF-A0A6J8ADM4-F1
#
_entry.id   AF-A0A6J8ADM4-F1
#
_cell.length_a   1.000
_cell.length_b   1.000
_cell.length_c   1.000
_cell.angle_alpha   90.00
_cell.angle_beta   90.00
_cell.angle_gamma   90.00
#
_symmetry.space_group_name_H-M   'P 1'
#
loop_
_entity.id
_entity.type
_entity.pdbx_description
1 polymer ?
#
loop_
_entity_poly.entity_id
_entity_poly.type
_entity_poly.pdbx_seq_one_letter_code
_entity_poly.pdbx_strand_id
1 'polypeptide(L)'
;MQMKKIITCVNCGDVRNQEEDYAILQLPIPNVSNGSVQDLIDCFYQDEELEDAQCENCGTTKKYKKIIPITLPTTVVISIKRYHLNQFQRIVKNATHISTDNPIQFRTEKSKPKEYTFRSAVLHHGYLPNSGHYTSVIKVGNRFISIDDTSIKPNIPTKLNTDGYVLVYRYTTLQSAETRNFYLCLSNSSCLDTLPLISENSNFMSPQKRNIIERLQEYEIVKGSENSEDELVYLLRNVPTSGGILFVGELLEDLL
;
A
#
# COMPACT_ATOMS: atom_id res chain seq x y z
N MET A 1 1.06 9.12 -11.49
CA MET A 1 0.32 8.56 -12.64
C MET A 1 -0.28 9.72 -13.39
N GLN A 2 -0.23 9.70 -14.72
CA GLN A 2 -0.80 10.81 -15.50
C GLN A 2 -2.20 10.43 -15.97
N MET A 3 -3.16 11.33 -15.80
CA MET A 3 -4.54 11.15 -16.26
C MET A 3 -4.95 12.30 -17.18
N LYS A 4 -5.84 12.01 -18.12
CA LYS A 4 -6.49 12.97 -19.00
C LYS A 4 -7.93 13.18 -18.53
N LYS A 5 -8.26 14.41 -18.19
CA LYS A 5 -9.62 14.87 -17.96
C LYS A 5 -10.17 15.44 -19.26
N ILE A 6 -11.30 14.91 -19.72
CA ILE A 6 -11.99 15.31 -20.94
C ILE A 6 -13.32 15.92 -20.52
N ILE A 7 -13.52 17.19 -20.81
CA ILE A 7 -14.77 17.91 -20.55
C ILE A 7 -15.44 18.19 -21.89
N THR A 8 -16.63 17.66 -22.09
CA THR A 8 -17.40 17.80 -23.34
C THR A 8 -18.68 18.59 -23.08
N CYS A 9 -18.91 19.64 -23.85
CA CYS A 9 -20.18 20.37 -23.81
C CYS A 9 -21.29 19.54 -24.43
N VAL A 10 -22.41 19.36 -23.71
CA VAL A 10 -23.55 18.55 -24.18
C VAL A 10 -24.27 19.20 -25.37
N ASN A 11 -24.31 20.54 -25.43
CA ASN A 11 -25.03 21.26 -26.48
C ASN A 11 -24.22 21.41 -27.79
N CYS A 12 -23.04 22.02 -27.75
CA CYS A 12 -22.25 22.31 -28.96
C CYS A 12 -21.13 21.31 -29.25
N GLY A 13 -20.87 20.34 -28.36
CA GLY A 13 -19.81 19.35 -28.55
C GLY A 13 -18.38 19.87 -28.35
N ASP A 14 -18.18 21.10 -27.87
CA ASP A 14 -16.83 21.62 -27.54
C ASP A 14 -16.13 20.69 -26.54
N VAL A 15 -14.89 20.30 -26.85
CA VAL A 15 -14.10 19.36 -26.04
C VAL A 15 -12.87 20.05 -25.50
N ARG A 16 -12.69 19.99 -24.18
CA ARG A 16 -11.49 20.46 -23.48
C ARG A 16 -10.79 19.31 -22.82
N ASN A 17 -9.49 19.24 -23.07
CA ASN A 17 -8.63 18.22 -22.50
C ASN A 17 -7.67 18.88 -21.52
N GLN A 18 -7.51 18.28 -20.36
CA GLN A 18 -6.52 18.68 -19.36
C GLN A 18 -5.78 17.43 -18.89
N GLU A 19 -4.46 17.47 -18.94
CA GLU A 19 -3.62 16.41 -18.40
C GLU A 19 -3.14 16.80 -17.00
N GLU A 20 -3.19 15.86 -16.08
CA GLU A 20 -2.86 16.07 -14.67
C GLU A 20 -2.07 14.89 -14.12
N ASP A 21 -1.08 15.19 -13.27
CA ASP A 21 -0.28 14.19 -12.57
C ASP A 21 -0.82 13.94 -11.16
N TYR A 22 -1.11 12.67 -10.87
CA TYR A 22 -1.58 12.20 -9.58
C TYR A 22 -0.50 11.37 -8.89
N ALA A 23 0.06 11.90 -7.80
CA ALA A 23 0.91 11.13 -6.90
C ALA A 23 0.09 10.14 -6.05
N ILE A 24 -1.10 10.57 -5.61
CA ILE A 24 -2.04 9.79 -4.80
C ILE A 24 -3.41 9.86 -5.47
N LEU A 25 -4.03 8.70 -5.70
CA LEU A 25 -5.39 8.60 -6.20
C LEU A 25 -6.38 8.70 -5.04
N GLN A 26 -7.17 9.77 -5.00
CA GLN A 26 -8.13 9.96 -3.92
C GLN A 26 -9.51 9.44 -4.34
N LEU A 27 -9.98 8.38 -3.68
CA LEU A 27 -11.23 7.71 -4.03
C LEU A 27 -12.34 8.06 -3.02
N PRO A 28 -13.44 8.71 -3.44
CA PRO A 28 -14.62 8.86 -2.61
C PRO A 28 -15.32 7.51 -2.41
N ILE A 29 -15.96 7.33 -1.25
CA ILE A 29 -16.85 6.19 -1.01
C ILE A 29 -18.25 6.63 -1.49
N PRO A 30 -18.82 6.00 -2.53
CA PRO A 30 -20.20 6.28 -2.94
C PRO A 30 -21.18 5.83 -1.85
N ASN A 31 -22.44 6.26 -1.92
CA ASN A 31 -23.49 5.89 -0.96
C ASN A 31 -23.93 4.42 -1.13
N VAL A 32 -23.02 3.48 -0.85
CA VAL A 32 -23.21 2.03 -0.94
C VAL A 32 -22.92 1.38 0.41
N SER A 33 -23.54 0.23 0.66
CA SER A 33 -23.46 -0.48 1.95
C SER A 33 -22.11 -1.15 2.18
N ASN A 34 -21.52 -1.75 1.15
CA ASN A 34 -20.21 -2.42 1.14
C ASN A 34 -19.62 -2.37 -0.27
N GLY A 35 -18.31 -2.55 -0.41
CA GLY A 35 -17.66 -2.64 -1.72
C GLY A 35 -16.21 -3.11 -1.64
N SER A 36 -15.49 -3.00 -2.75
CA SER A 36 -14.07 -3.25 -2.89
C SER A 36 -13.34 -2.00 -3.40
N VAL A 37 -12.02 -1.99 -3.30
CA VAL A 37 -11.22 -0.90 -3.90
C VAL A 37 -11.40 -0.84 -5.42
N GLN A 38 -11.63 -1.98 -6.08
CA GLN A 38 -11.96 -1.99 -7.51
C GLN A 38 -13.26 -1.23 -7.80
N ASP A 39 -14.29 -1.44 -7.00
CA ASP A 39 -15.57 -0.72 -7.17
C ASP A 39 -15.40 0.79 -7.02
N LEU A 40 -14.56 1.22 -6.07
CA LEU A 40 -14.23 2.65 -5.90
C LEU A 40 -13.48 3.23 -7.11
N ILE A 41 -12.56 2.45 -7.70
CA ILE A 41 -11.84 2.83 -8.91
C ILE A 41 -12.80 2.93 -10.10
N ASP A 42 -13.70 1.95 -10.24
CA ASP A 42 -14.67 1.93 -11.32
C ASP A 42 -15.64 3.10 -11.21
N CYS A 43 -16.13 3.42 -10.00
CA CYS A 43 -16.92 4.62 -9.73
C CYS A 43 -16.13 5.91 -10.02
N PHE A 44 -14.83 5.96 -9.74
CA PHE A 44 -14.01 7.14 -10.04
C PHE A 44 -13.87 7.39 -11.55
N TYR A 45 -13.88 6.34 -12.37
CA TYR A 45 -13.86 6.45 -13.83
C TYR A 45 -15.24 6.56 -14.47
N GLN A 46 -16.32 6.48 -13.69
CA GLN A 46 -17.65 6.78 -14.22
C GLN A 46 -17.71 8.22 -14.68
N ASP A 47 -18.34 8.41 -15.82
CA ASP A 47 -18.49 9.72 -16.38
C ASP A 47 -19.50 10.54 -15.56
N GLU A 48 -19.20 11.81 -15.36
CA GLU A 48 -19.92 12.71 -14.46
C GLU A 48 -20.57 13.85 -15.25
N GLU A 49 -21.86 14.10 -15.03
CA GLU A 49 -22.51 15.33 -15.50
C GLU A 49 -22.15 16.47 -14.55
N LEU A 50 -21.52 17.51 -15.10
CA LEU A 50 -21.18 18.72 -14.38
C LEU A 50 -22.34 19.70 -14.53
N GLU A 51 -23.05 19.93 -13.42
CA GLU A 51 -23.98 21.02 -13.24
C GLU A 51 -23.16 22.27 -12.83
N ASP A 52 -23.55 23.46 -13.30
CA ASP A 52 -22.91 24.77 -13.01
C ASP A 52 -21.57 25.09 -13.71
N ALA A 53 -21.10 24.27 -14.65
CA ALA A 53 -19.91 24.60 -15.43
C ALA A 53 -20.29 25.24 -16.78
N GLN A 54 -20.26 26.58 -16.90
CA GLN A 54 -20.65 27.28 -18.12
C GLN A 54 -19.68 27.04 -19.29
N CYS A 55 -20.21 26.65 -20.45
CA CYS A 55 -19.47 26.50 -21.71
C CYS A 55 -19.11 27.88 -22.25
N GLU A 56 -17.83 28.12 -22.52
CA GLU A 56 -17.35 29.40 -23.05
C GLU A 56 -17.81 29.65 -24.49
N ASN A 57 -18.12 28.59 -25.26
CA ASN A 57 -18.53 28.71 -26.65
C ASN A 57 -20.03 29.01 -26.81
N CYS A 58 -20.90 28.29 -26.08
CA CYS A 58 -22.37 28.39 -26.27
C CYS A 58 -23.15 28.77 -25.01
N GLY A 59 -22.47 29.05 -23.90
CA GLY A 59 -23.09 29.52 -22.65
C GLY A 59 -23.91 28.48 -21.88
N THR A 60 -24.03 27.23 -22.34
CA THR A 60 -24.76 26.18 -21.60
C THR A 60 -24.02 25.79 -20.33
N THR A 61 -24.74 25.41 -19.28
CA THR A 61 -24.16 24.95 -18.00
C THR A 61 -23.99 23.44 -17.91
N LYS A 62 -24.48 22.69 -18.91
CA LYS A 62 -24.39 21.22 -18.93
C LYS A 62 -23.14 20.74 -19.65
N LYS A 63 -22.27 20.05 -18.92
CA LYS A 63 -21.05 19.43 -19.45
C LYS A 63 -20.92 18.00 -18.95
N TYR A 64 -20.19 17.20 -19.69
CA TYR A 64 -19.83 15.83 -19.34
C TYR A 64 -18.34 15.76 -19.05
N LYS A 65 -17.96 15.10 -17.97
CA LYS A 65 -16.57 14.92 -17.55
C LYS A 65 -16.23 13.44 -17.58
N LYS A 66 -15.14 13.13 -18.27
CA LYS A 66 -14.54 11.81 -18.36
C LYS A 66 -13.09 11.86 -17.89
N ILE A 67 -12.65 10.87 -17.12
CA ILE A 67 -11.25 10.74 -16.68
C ILE A 67 -10.67 9.45 -17.25
N ILE A 68 -9.47 9.55 -17.81
CA ILE A 68 -8.81 8.42 -18.48
C ILE A 68 -7.34 8.35 -18.06
N PRO A 69 -6.84 7.20 -17.60
CA PRO A 69 -5.42 7.03 -17.34
C PRO A 69 -4.58 7.06 -18.62
N ILE A 70 -3.57 7.92 -18.68
CA ILE A 70 -2.57 7.97 -19.76
C ILE A 70 -1.41 7.04 -19.42
N THR A 71 -0.83 7.22 -18.23
CA THR A 71 0.31 6.44 -17.75
C THR A 71 0.08 5.91 -16.35
N LEU A 72 0.49 4.66 -16.13
CA LEU A 72 0.32 3.96 -14.85
C LEU A 72 1.69 3.63 -14.24
N PRO A 73 1.97 4.05 -12.99
CA PRO A 73 3.24 3.81 -12.30
C PRO A 73 3.35 2.36 -11.84
N THR A 74 4.55 1.92 -11.46
CA THR A 74 4.76 0.59 -10.85
C THR A 74 4.07 0.45 -9.50
N THR A 75 4.00 1.54 -8.73
CA THR A 75 3.32 1.59 -7.43
C THR A 75 2.23 2.64 -7.47
N VAL A 76 1.04 2.26 -7.04
CA VAL A 76 -0.13 3.12 -6.93
C VAL A 76 -0.44 3.32 -5.46
N VAL A 77 -0.54 4.58 -5.05
CA VAL A 77 -1.00 4.97 -3.71
C VAL A 77 -2.42 5.48 -3.83
N ILE A 78 -3.33 4.89 -3.07
CA ILE A 78 -4.75 5.24 -3.02
C ILE A 78 -5.07 5.79 -1.64
N SER A 79 -5.74 6.93 -1.57
CA SER A 79 -6.33 7.44 -0.33
C SER A 79 -7.85 7.30 -0.42
N ILE A 80 -8.47 6.59 0.53
CA ILE A 80 -9.93 6.49 0.61
C ILE A 80 -10.44 7.69 1.40
N LYS A 81 -11.30 8.50 0.78
CA LYS A 81 -11.93 9.68 1.43
C LYS A 81 -13.01 9.23 2.41
N ARG A 82 -12.58 8.74 3.57
CA ARG A 82 -13.48 8.29 4.64
C ARG A 82 -14.16 9.44 5.37
N TYR A 83 -13.68 10.67 5.28
CA TYR A 83 -14.28 11.79 6.01
C TYR A 83 -15.15 12.65 5.10
N HIS A 84 -16.36 12.96 5.55
CA HIS A 84 -17.27 13.84 4.86
C HIS A 84 -18.05 14.70 5.86
N LEU A 85 -18.68 15.77 5.37
CA LEU A 85 -19.61 16.58 6.15
C LEU A 85 -21.01 15.95 6.07
N ASN A 86 -21.65 15.75 7.21
CA ASN A 86 -23.05 15.36 7.24
C ASN A 86 -23.98 16.57 7.02
N GLN A 87 -25.29 16.33 7.01
CA GLN A 87 -26.32 17.38 6.85
C GLN A 87 -26.24 18.52 7.88
N PHE A 88 -25.56 18.30 9.01
CA PHE A 88 -25.37 19.29 10.07
C PHE A 88 -23.99 19.96 10.02
N GLN A 89 -23.25 19.85 8.91
CA GLN A 89 -21.90 20.41 8.74
C GLN A 89 -20.88 19.87 9.76
N ARG A 90 -21.12 18.66 10.28
CA ARG A 90 -20.18 17.97 11.17
C ARG A 90 -19.37 16.96 10.39
N ILE A 91 -18.07 16.92 10.64
CA ILE A 91 -17.19 15.92 10.07
C ILE A 91 -17.53 14.56 10.68
N VAL A 92 -17.79 13.59 9.83
CA VAL A 92 -18.09 12.21 10.21
C VAL A 92 -17.21 11.25 9.43
N LYS A 93 -16.76 10.18 10.09
CA LYS A 93 -16.05 9.09 9.45
C LYS A 93 -17.02 8.08 8.85
N ASN A 94 -16.81 7.78 7.59
CA ASN A 94 -17.43 6.70 6.85
C ASN A 94 -16.67 5.40 7.14
N ALA A 95 -17.31 4.55 7.95
CA ALA A 95 -16.82 3.23 8.33
C ALA A 95 -17.32 2.10 7.41
N THR A 96 -17.84 2.43 6.22
CA THR A 96 -18.22 1.42 5.21
C THR A 96 -17.06 0.46 4.99
N HIS A 97 -17.40 -0.84 4.98
CA HIS A 97 -16.44 -1.90 4.76
C HIS A 97 -16.06 -1.95 3.27
N ILE A 98 -14.78 -1.66 3.00
CA ILE A 98 -14.18 -1.71 1.67
C ILE A 98 -13.14 -2.83 1.66
N SER A 99 -13.37 -3.89 0.90
CA SER A 99 -12.43 -4.99 0.74
C SER A 99 -11.16 -4.50 0.04
N THR A 100 -10.03 -4.57 0.74
CA THR A 100 -8.76 -3.96 0.31
C THR A 100 -7.74 -4.96 -0.27
N ASP A 101 -7.69 -6.21 0.18
CA ASP A 101 -6.54 -7.08 -0.16
C ASP A 101 -6.63 -7.81 -1.51
N ASN A 102 -7.74 -7.60 -2.23
CA ASN A 102 -7.97 -8.12 -3.57
C ASN A 102 -7.05 -7.44 -4.60
N PRO A 103 -6.62 -8.15 -5.66
CA PRO A 103 -6.01 -7.52 -6.81
C PRO A 103 -6.93 -6.46 -7.41
N ILE A 104 -6.35 -5.37 -7.89
CA ILE A 104 -7.06 -4.28 -8.57
C ILE A 104 -6.52 -4.13 -9.99
N GLN A 105 -7.34 -3.63 -10.90
CA GLN A 105 -6.99 -3.45 -12.30
C GLN A 105 -7.22 -2.02 -12.74
N PHE A 106 -6.21 -1.48 -13.41
CA PHE A 106 -6.30 -0.20 -14.10
C PHE A 106 -6.30 -0.42 -15.61
N ARG A 107 -7.23 0.24 -16.30
CA ARG A 107 -7.32 0.24 -17.76
C ARG A 107 -6.80 1.58 -18.29
N THR A 108 -5.97 1.52 -19.33
CA THR A 108 -5.65 2.72 -20.13
C THR A 108 -6.35 2.59 -21.47
N GLU A 109 -6.49 3.70 -22.20
CA GLU A 109 -7.09 3.71 -23.55
C GLU A 109 -6.40 2.76 -24.54
N LYS A 110 -5.09 2.56 -24.39
CA LYS A 110 -4.23 1.96 -25.43
C LYS A 110 -3.60 0.64 -25.01
N SER A 111 -3.76 0.21 -23.76
CA SER A 111 -3.10 -0.99 -23.23
C SER A 111 -4.09 -1.99 -22.64
N LYS A 112 -3.65 -3.26 -22.58
CA LYS A 112 -4.31 -4.27 -21.75
C LYS A 112 -4.42 -3.78 -20.30
N PRO A 113 -5.42 -4.22 -19.54
CA PRO A 113 -5.53 -3.92 -18.11
C PRO A 113 -4.24 -4.31 -17.39
N LYS A 114 -3.74 -3.42 -16.53
CA LYS A 114 -2.63 -3.71 -15.63
C LYS A 114 -3.18 -4.09 -14.26
N GLU A 115 -2.77 -5.25 -13.78
CA GLU A 115 -3.17 -5.75 -12.47
C GLU A 115 -2.13 -5.36 -11.40
N TYR A 116 -2.63 -4.90 -10.26
CA TYR A 116 -1.83 -4.51 -9.11
C TYR A 116 -2.25 -5.33 -7.90
N THR A 117 -1.27 -5.70 -7.10
CA THR A 117 -1.45 -6.48 -5.88
C THR A 117 -1.33 -5.58 -4.65
N PHE A 118 -2.19 -5.82 -3.66
CA PHE A 118 -2.11 -5.12 -2.38
C PHE A 118 -0.76 -5.39 -1.70
N ARG A 119 -0.12 -4.34 -1.16
CA ARG A 119 1.17 -4.44 -0.48
C ARG A 119 1.13 -3.93 0.95
N SER A 120 0.48 -2.81 1.19
CA SER A 120 0.36 -2.26 2.53
C SER A 120 -0.80 -1.30 2.65
N ALA A 121 -1.15 -0.98 3.88
CA ALA A 121 -2.07 0.10 4.19
C ALA A 121 -1.66 0.84 5.46
N VAL A 122 -2.01 2.12 5.52
CA VAL A 122 -2.12 2.89 6.75
C VAL A 122 -3.59 2.92 7.15
N LEU A 123 -3.87 2.56 8.39
CA LEU A 123 -5.20 2.60 8.99
C LEU A 123 -5.26 3.81 9.91
N HIS A 124 -6.40 4.49 9.93
CA HIS A 124 -6.66 5.51 10.93
C HIS A 124 -7.75 5.03 11.88
N HIS A 125 -7.44 4.97 13.17
CA HIS A 125 -8.37 4.59 14.23
C HIS A 125 -8.84 5.84 14.96
N GLY A 126 -10.14 6.14 14.89
CA GLY A 126 -10.68 7.37 15.47
C GLY A 126 -11.84 7.87 14.64
N TYR A 127 -12.64 8.76 15.24
CA TYR A 127 -13.86 9.28 14.63
C TYR A 127 -13.64 10.59 13.87
N LEU A 128 -12.60 11.34 14.21
CA LEU A 128 -12.26 12.62 13.60
C LEU A 128 -11.02 12.47 12.71
N PRO A 129 -10.78 13.35 11.73
CA PRO A 129 -9.59 13.27 10.90
C PRO A 129 -8.33 13.82 11.59
N ASN A 130 -8.51 14.72 12.58
CA ASN A 130 -7.45 15.40 13.32
C ASN A 130 -7.19 14.77 14.71
N SER A 131 -7.81 13.63 15.00
CA SER A 131 -7.64 12.92 16.27
C SER A 131 -7.89 11.43 16.06
N GLY A 132 -7.00 10.62 16.62
CA GLY A 132 -7.04 9.19 16.51
C GLY A 132 -5.65 8.60 16.66
N HIS A 133 -5.49 7.39 16.11
CA HIS A 133 -4.26 6.63 16.14
C HIS A 133 -4.01 6.02 14.76
N TYR A 134 -2.79 6.11 14.27
CA TYR A 134 -2.42 5.54 12.97
C TYR A 134 -1.63 4.27 13.17
N THR A 135 -2.07 3.19 12.54
CA THR A 135 -1.31 1.94 12.45
C THR A 135 -1.02 1.64 11.00
N SER A 136 -0.10 0.71 10.76
CA SER A 136 0.17 0.23 9.42
C SER A 136 0.08 -1.29 9.34
N VAL A 137 -0.17 -1.77 8.14
CA VAL A 137 -0.14 -3.19 7.84
C VAL A 137 0.62 -3.42 6.55
N ILE A 138 1.41 -4.48 6.51
CA ILE A 138 2.18 -4.90 5.35
C ILE A 138 1.78 -6.33 4.99
N LYS A 139 1.61 -6.62 3.70
CA LYS A 139 1.37 -7.96 3.16
C LYS A 139 2.68 -8.51 2.57
N VAL A 140 3.15 -9.61 3.15
CA VAL A 140 4.36 -10.34 2.73
C VAL A 140 3.94 -11.73 2.28
N GLY A 141 3.95 -11.98 0.97
CA GLY A 141 3.32 -13.16 0.38
C GLY A 141 1.83 -13.21 0.73
N ASN A 142 1.41 -14.27 1.43
CA ASN A 142 0.03 -14.44 1.90
C ASN A 142 -0.16 -14.08 3.39
N ARG A 143 0.85 -13.52 4.05
CA ARG A 143 0.79 -13.16 5.47
C ARG A 143 0.71 -11.64 5.63
N PHE A 144 0.09 -11.22 6.72
CA PHE A 144 0.01 -9.83 7.11
C PHE A 144 0.80 -9.58 8.38
N ILE A 145 1.45 -8.44 8.45
CA ILE A 145 2.17 -7.93 9.61
C ILE A 145 1.52 -6.60 9.96
N SER A 146 0.92 -6.51 11.14
CA SER A 146 0.38 -5.28 11.72
C SER A 146 1.47 -4.60 12.54
N ILE A 147 1.59 -3.29 12.39
CA ILE A 147 2.58 -2.44 13.07
C ILE A 147 1.81 -1.31 13.75
N ASP A 148 1.93 -1.27 15.07
CA ASP A 148 1.26 -0.34 15.97
C ASP A 148 2.33 0.28 16.88
N ASP A 149 2.83 1.45 16.50
CA ASP A 149 4.03 2.08 17.08
C ASP A 149 5.20 1.08 17.15
N THR A 150 5.61 0.68 18.36
CA THR A 150 6.69 -0.31 18.61
C THR A 150 6.20 -1.76 18.60
N SER A 151 4.90 -2.02 18.51
CA SER A 151 4.33 -3.37 18.54
C SER A 151 4.13 -3.93 17.13
N ILE A 152 4.90 -4.97 16.79
CA ILE A 152 4.81 -5.70 15.50
C ILE A 152 4.17 -7.07 15.71
N LYS A 153 3.09 -7.39 14.97
CA LYS A 153 2.33 -8.65 15.12
C LYS A 153 2.00 -9.32 13.79
N PRO A 154 2.17 -10.65 13.63
CA PRO A 154 1.87 -11.37 12.40
C PRO A 154 0.37 -11.70 12.29
N ASN A 155 -0.47 -10.68 12.11
CA ASN A 155 -1.92 -10.84 11.97
C ASN A 155 -2.50 -9.86 10.94
N ILE A 156 -3.69 -10.20 10.44
CA ILE A 156 -4.51 -9.27 9.66
C ILE A 156 -5.18 -8.30 10.66
N PRO A 157 -5.03 -6.98 10.50
CA PRO A 157 -5.76 -6.03 11.33
C PRO A 157 -7.26 -6.21 11.12
N THR A 158 -7.99 -6.40 12.22
CA THR A 158 -9.45 -6.62 12.20
C THR A 158 -10.22 -5.48 11.52
N LYS A 159 -9.65 -4.26 11.53
CA LYS A 159 -10.25 -3.05 10.96
C LYS A 159 -9.67 -2.62 9.61
N LEU A 160 -8.87 -3.45 8.94
CA LEU A 160 -8.27 -3.07 7.65
C LEU A 160 -9.30 -2.54 6.64
N ASN A 161 -10.45 -3.20 6.51
CA ASN A 161 -11.45 -2.81 5.51
C ASN A 161 -12.31 -1.60 5.91
N THR A 162 -12.39 -1.26 7.20
CA THR A 162 -13.21 -0.14 7.72
C THR A 162 -12.38 1.10 8.07
N ASP A 163 -11.12 0.91 8.45
CA ASP A 163 -10.19 1.98 8.86
C ASP A 163 -9.06 2.20 7.85
N GLY A 164 -8.85 1.31 6.88
CA GLY A 164 -7.82 1.45 5.84
C GLY A 164 -7.99 2.77 5.08
N TYR A 165 -7.03 3.66 5.24
CA TYR A 165 -7.12 5.06 4.84
C TYR A 165 -6.22 5.37 3.65
N VAL A 166 -4.96 4.93 3.70
CA VAL A 166 -4.02 4.98 2.56
C VAL A 166 -3.61 3.57 2.23
N LEU A 167 -3.79 3.15 0.97
CA LEU A 167 -3.51 1.82 0.47
C LEU A 167 -2.40 1.90 -0.58
N VAL A 168 -1.51 0.91 -0.57
CA VAL A 168 -0.41 0.80 -1.52
C VAL A 168 -0.56 -0.48 -2.31
N TYR A 169 -0.61 -0.34 -3.62
CA TYR A 169 -0.66 -1.44 -4.57
C TYR A 169 0.53 -1.40 -5.50
N ARG A 170 1.04 -2.57 -5.88
CA ARG A 170 2.19 -2.68 -6.78
C ARG A 170 1.86 -3.55 -7.98
N TYR A 171 2.23 -3.07 -9.15
CA TYR A 171 2.17 -3.82 -10.41
C TYR A 171 3.07 -5.04 -10.31
N THR A 172 2.51 -6.22 -10.58
CA THR A 172 3.29 -7.46 -10.59
C THR A 172 3.71 -7.76 -12.02
N THR A 173 4.98 -7.49 -12.35
CA THR A 173 5.58 -8.01 -13.59
C THR A 173 5.83 -9.50 -13.44
N LEU A 174 5.30 -10.31 -14.37
CA LEU A 174 5.52 -11.76 -14.45
C LEU A 174 7.00 -12.20 -14.66
N GLN A 175 7.97 -11.28 -14.61
CA GLN A 175 9.37 -11.54 -14.99
C GLN A 175 10.45 -11.02 -14.01
N SER A 176 10.11 -10.34 -12.92
CA SER A 176 11.14 -10.01 -11.92
C SER A 176 11.24 -11.16 -10.93
N ALA A 177 12.31 -11.95 -11.01
CA ALA A 177 12.73 -12.85 -9.94
C ALA A 177 12.58 -12.09 -8.61
N GLU A 178 11.75 -12.61 -7.70
CA GLU A 178 11.42 -11.93 -6.46
C GLU A 178 12.70 -11.72 -5.63
N THR A 179 13.33 -10.55 -5.72
CA THR A 179 14.19 -10.08 -4.63
C THR A 179 13.30 -9.94 -3.40
N ARG A 180 13.42 -10.92 -2.50
CA ARG A 180 12.74 -10.91 -1.21
C ARG A 180 13.61 -10.12 -0.24
N ASN A 181 13.10 -8.96 0.17
CA ASN A 181 13.67 -8.18 1.25
C ASN A 181 12.99 -8.63 2.54
N PHE A 182 13.79 -8.96 3.55
CA PHE A 182 13.29 -9.22 4.91
C PHE A 182 13.76 -8.10 5.83
N TYR A 183 12.92 -7.72 6.79
CA TYR A 183 13.24 -6.73 7.80
C TYR A 183 13.50 -7.44 9.11
N LEU A 184 14.67 -7.22 9.70
CA LEU A 184 15.05 -7.72 11.00
C LEU A 184 15.01 -6.57 12.00
N CYS A 185 14.13 -6.64 12.99
CA CYS A 185 14.16 -5.73 14.13
C CYS A 185 14.96 -6.40 15.24
N LEU A 186 15.99 -5.72 15.74
CA LEU A 186 16.84 -6.20 16.83
C LEU A 186 16.73 -5.24 18.01
N SER A 187 16.48 -5.80 19.19
CA SER A 187 16.47 -5.10 20.47
C SER A 187 17.86 -4.56 20.86
N ASN A 188 18.93 -5.12 20.29
CA ASN A 188 20.30 -4.66 20.49
C ASN A 188 21.14 -4.86 19.23
N SER A 189 21.70 -3.78 18.67
CA SER A 189 22.49 -3.80 17.44
C SER A 189 23.85 -4.49 17.55
N SER A 190 24.41 -4.57 18.76
CA SER A 190 25.70 -5.26 19.02
C SER A 190 25.64 -6.77 18.74
N CYS A 191 24.43 -7.33 18.61
CA CYS A 191 24.23 -8.73 18.31
C CYS A 191 24.58 -9.11 16.87
N LEU A 192 24.68 -8.13 15.95
CA LEU A 192 25.18 -8.38 14.60
C LEU A 192 26.70 -8.49 14.55
N ASP A 193 27.40 -7.82 15.46
CA ASP A 193 28.86 -7.86 15.52
C ASP A 193 29.36 -9.25 15.94
N THR A 194 28.51 -10.05 16.60
CA THR A 194 28.80 -11.44 16.99
C THR A 194 28.44 -12.47 15.93
N LEU A 195 27.68 -12.12 14.88
CA LEU A 195 27.27 -13.06 13.83
C LEU A 195 28.43 -13.78 13.13
N PRO A 196 29.57 -13.12 12.79
CA PRO A 196 30.71 -13.82 12.20
C PRO A 196 31.24 -14.92 13.12
N LEU A 197 31.35 -14.62 14.43
CA LEU A 197 31.81 -15.57 15.45
C LEU A 197 30.84 -16.74 15.63
N ILE A 198 29.53 -16.47 15.61
CA ILE A 198 28.49 -17.50 15.72
C ILE A 198 28.50 -18.39 14.46
N SER A 199 28.72 -17.81 13.29
CA SER A 199 28.82 -18.52 12.02
C SER A 199 30.01 -19.50 12.01
N GLU A 200 31.18 -19.07 12.46
CA GLU A 200 32.37 -19.92 12.58
C GLU A 200 32.17 -21.09 13.55
N ASN A 201 31.40 -20.87 14.62
CA ASN A 201 31.13 -21.87 15.66
C ASN A 201 29.87 -22.72 15.40
N SER A 202 29.16 -22.48 14.30
CA SER A 202 27.88 -23.13 13.99
C SER A 202 27.97 -24.65 14.04
N ASN A 203 29.07 -25.24 13.58
CA ASN A 203 29.33 -26.69 13.61
C ASN A 203 29.20 -27.35 15.00
N PHE A 204 29.34 -26.58 16.08
CA PHE A 204 29.24 -27.04 17.46
C PHE A 204 27.86 -26.79 18.09
N MET A 205 26.92 -26.23 17.33
CA MET A 205 25.57 -25.91 17.80
C MET A 205 24.57 -27.05 17.52
N SER A 206 23.42 -26.99 18.20
CA SER A 206 22.31 -27.91 17.94
C SER A 206 21.91 -27.88 16.46
N PRO A 207 21.36 -28.98 15.90
CA PRO A 207 20.91 -29.01 14.50
C PRO A 207 19.93 -27.90 14.15
N GLN A 208 19.07 -27.51 15.10
CA GLN A 208 18.14 -26.39 14.95
C GLN A 208 18.88 -25.04 14.81
N LYS A 209 19.85 -24.77 15.70
CA LYS A 209 20.66 -23.54 15.65
C LYS A 209 21.53 -23.46 14.39
N ARG A 210 22.10 -24.59 13.97
CA ARG A 210 22.84 -24.70 12.70
C ARG A 210 22.01 -24.34 11.47
N ASN A 211 20.80 -24.89 11.37
CA ASN A 211 19.93 -24.62 10.23
C ASN A 211 19.56 -23.13 10.10
N ILE A 212 19.42 -22.42 11.22
CA ILE A 212 19.15 -20.97 11.21
C ILE A 212 20.34 -20.20 10.65
N ILE A 213 21.56 -20.53 11.11
CA ILE A 213 22.79 -19.87 10.66
C ILE A 213 23.09 -20.15 9.18
N GLU A 214 22.98 -21.40 8.74
CA GLU A 214 23.16 -21.77 7.32
C GLU A 214 22.19 -20.97 6.43
N ARG A 215 20.95 -20.80 6.86
CA ARG A 215 19.96 -20.01 6.12
C ARG A 215 20.28 -18.52 6.16
N LEU A 216 20.83 -17.97 7.25
CA LEU A 216 21.23 -16.57 7.32
C LEU A 216 22.37 -16.22 6.36
N GLN A 217 23.28 -17.15 6.09
CA GLN A 217 24.37 -16.95 5.12
C GLN A 217 23.89 -16.75 3.68
N GLU A 218 22.63 -17.11 3.36
CA GLU A 218 22.00 -16.87 2.05
C GLU A 218 21.55 -15.41 1.86
N TYR A 219 21.74 -14.55 2.87
CA TYR A 219 21.27 -13.17 2.88
C TYR A 219 22.40 -12.16 3.12
N GLU A 220 22.34 -11.04 2.40
CA GLU A 220 23.21 -9.88 2.65
C GLU A 220 22.52 -8.93 3.65
N ILE A 221 23.19 -8.63 4.77
CA ILE A 221 22.70 -7.67 5.78
C ILE A 221 23.04 -6.25 5.33
N VAL A 222 22.03 -5.43 5.10
CA VAL A 222 22.18 -3.99 4.82
C VAL A 222 21.74 -3.21 6.06
N LYS A 223 22.66 -2.38 6.60
CA LYS A 223 22.38 -1.48 7.74
C LYS A 223 21.29 -0.47 7.35
N GLY A 224 20.18 -0.45 8.10
CA GLY A 224 19.17 0.60 8.02
C GLY A 224 19.66 1.88 8.70
N SER A 225 19.10 3.02 8.32
CA SER A 225 19.45 4.33 8.88
C SER A 225 19.22 4.36 10.39
N GLU A 226 20.26 4.67 11.16
CA GLU A 226 20.17 4.99 12.59
C GLU A 226 19.29 6.22 12.78
N ASN A 227 18.06 6.03 13.24
CA ASN A 227 17.30 7.09 13.86
C ASN A 227 17.01 6.66 15.30
N SER A 228 17.49 7.47 16.24
CA SER A 228 17.12 7.48 17.67
C SER A 228 15.60 7.28 17.83
N GLU A 229 15.05 6.38 18.63
CA GLU A 229 15.54 5.62 19.78
C GLU A 229 15.08 4.13 19.62
N ASP A 230 16.03 3.21 19.82
CA ASP A 230 15.88 1.79 20.17
C ASP A 230 15.25 0.74 19.23
N GLU A 231 15.15 0.94 17.91
CA GLU A 231 14.96 -0.19 16.97
C GLU A 231 15.77 -0.02 15.67
N LEU A 232 16.85 -0.77 15.52
CA LEU A 232 17.62 -0.85 14.28
C LEU A 232 17.00 -1.91 13.36
N VAL A 233 16.44 -1.45 12.24
CA VAL A 233 15.84 -2.31 11.21
C VAL A 233 16.89 -2.65 10.15
N TYR A 234 17.28 -3.92 10.04
CA TYR A 234 18.21 -4.39 9.01
C TYR A 234 17.47 -4.99 7.82
N LEU A 235 17.95 -4.71 6.62
CA LEU A 235 17.42 -5.26 5.38
C LEU A 235 18.25 -6.47 4.96
N LEU A 236 17.66 -7.67 5.02
CA LEU A 236 18.25 -8.91 4.52
C LEU A 236 17.85 -9.06 3.04
N ARG A 237 18.84 -8.98 2.14
CA ARG A 237 18.66 -9.19 0.70
C ARG A 237 19.00 -10.64 0.37
N ASN A 238 18.03 -11.41 -0.13
CA ASN A 238 18.25 -12.78 -0.58
C ASN A 238 19.22 -12.81 -1.77
N VAL A 239 20.31 -13.59 -1.67
CA VAL A 239 21.14 -14.01 -2.80
C VAL A 239 20.35 -15.08 -3.55
N PRO A 240 20.21 -15.04 -4.89
CA PRO A 240 19.23 -15.84 -5.62
C PRO A 240 19.54 -17.34 -5.57
N THR A 241 19.17 -17.99 -4.48
CA THR A 241 19.13 -19.44 -4.31
C THR A 241 17.78 -19.82 -3.73
N SER A 242 17.30 -20.97 -4.16
CA SER A 242 15.93 -21.43 -3.99
C SER A 242 15.54 -21.65 -2.54
N GLY A 243 14.66 -20.79 -2.02
CA GLY A 243 13.61 -21.19 -1.06
C GLY A 243 13.76 -20.72 0.38
N GLY A 244 12.62 -20.34 0.97
CA GLY A 244 12.46 -20.17 2.41
C GLY A 244 11.95 -18.79 2.85
N ILE A 245 11.06 -18.79 3.84
CA ILE A 245 10.69 -17.64 4.67
C ILE A 245 11.39 -17.87 6.02
N LEU A 246 12.19 -16.93 6.50
CA LEU A 246 12.82 -16.99 7.82
C LEU A 246 12.08 -15.99 8.75
N PHE A 247 11.50 -16.48 9.84
CA PHE A 247 11.07 -15.64 10.96
C PHE A 247 12.25 -15.59 11.91
N VAL A 248 13.02 -14.50 11.88
CA VAL A 248 14.29 -14.43 12.61
C VAL A 248 14.19 -13.61 13.90
N GLY A 249 13.06 -12.94 14.17
CA GLY A 249 12.90 -12.10 15.36
C GLY A 249 13.11 -12.88 16.66
N GLU A 250 12.33 -13.95 16.88
CA GLU A 250 12.46 -14.78 18.09
C GLU A 250 13.67 -15.72 18.06
N LEU A 251 14.07 -16.18 16.86
CA LEU A 251 15.12 -17.19 16.72
C LEU A 251 16.55 -16.64 16.81
N LEU A 252 16.78 -15.34 16.54
CA LEU A 252 18.09 -14.70 16.80
C LEU A 252 18.26 -14.34 18.27
N GLU A 253 17.21 -13.89 18.96
CA GLU A 253 17.27 -13.67 20.42
C GLU A 253 17.54 -14.96 21.19
N ASP A 254 17.05 -16.12 20.73
CA ASP A 254 17.38 -17.43 21.32
C ASP A 254 18.79 -17.95 20.95
N LEU A 255 19.43 -17.34 19.95
CA LEU A 255 20.74 -17.75 19.41
C LEU A 255 21.90 -16.93 20.00
N LEU A 256 21.62 -15.66 20.31
CA LEU A 256 22.50 -14.65 20.90
C LEU A 256 22.44 -14.68 22.43
#